data_AF-A0A974S9Z3-F1
#
_entry.id   AF-A0A974S9Z3-F1
#
_cell.length_a   1.000
_cell.length_b   1.000
_cell.length_c   1.000
_cell.angle_alpha   90.00
_cell.angle_beta   90.00
_cell.angle_gamma   90.00
#
_symmetry.space_group_name_H-M   'P 1'
#
loop_
_entity.id
_entity.type
_entity.pdbx_description
1 polymer ?
#
loop_
_entity_poly.entity_id
_entity_poly.type
_entity_poly.pdbx_seq_one_letter_code
_entity_poly.pdbx_strand_id
1 'polypeptide(L)' 'MVAAANPLAVEAGVNVLRRGGSAVDAAVAVQAVLGLVEPQSSGLGAAPS' A
#
# COMPACT_ATOMS: atom_id res chain seq x y z
N MET A 1 7.08 10.34 6.01
CA MET A 1 6.06 9.79 6.93
C MET A 1 5.10 8.95 6.09
N VAL A 2 4.73 7.75 6.56
CA VAL A 2 3.78 6.85 5.88
C VAL A 2 2.65 6.54 6.87
N ALA A 3 1.41 6.67 6.44
CA ALA A 3 0.23 6.39 7.24
C ALA A 3 -0.81 5.65 6.38
N ALA A 4 -1.39 4.57 6.92
CA ALA A 4 -2.42 3.78 6.27
C ALA A 4 -3.28 3.09 7.35
N ALA A 5 -4.50 2.70 6.98
CA ALA A 5 -5.44 2.02 7.89
C ALA A 5 -4.90 0.65 8.37
N ASN A 6 -4.08 -0.01 7.54
CA ASN A 6 -3.48 -1.29 7.86
C ASN A 6 -1.97 -1.16 8.16
N PRO A 7 -1.47 -1.73 9.29
CA PRO A 7 -0.04 -1.69 9.64
C PRO A 7 0.86 -2.37 8.61
N LEU A 8 0.39 -3.42 7.91
CA LEU A 8 1.16 -4.08 6.85
C LEU A 8 1.40 -3.15 5.64
N ALA A 9 0.41 -2.30 5.33
CA ALA A 9 0.56 -1.32 4.27
C ALA A 9 1.53 -0.20 4.67
N VAL A 10 1.51 0.23 5.94
CA VAL A 10 2.51 1.17 6.48
C VAL A 10 3.92 0.59 6.35
N GLU A 11 4.11 -0.66 6.75
CA GLU A 11 5.41 -1.34 6.68
C GLU A 11 5.92 -1.45 5.24
N ALA A 12 5.05 -1.78 4.29
CA ALA A 12 5.40 -1.83 2.87
C ALA A 12 5.88 -0.48 2.34
N GLY A 13 5.14 0.60 2.61
CA GLY A 13 5.55 1.95 2.21
C GLY A 13 6.85 2.40 2.87
N VAL A 14 7.04 2.10 4.16
CA VAL A 14 8.30 2.40 4.88
C VAL A 14 9.48 1.63 4.27
N ASN A 15 9.30 0.36 3.92
CA ASN A 15 10.36 -0.44 3.30
C ASN A 15 10.77 0.09 1.92
N VAL A 16 9.83 0.59 1.12
CA VAL A 16 10.16 1.24 -0.17
C VAL A 16 11.00 2.49 0.04
N LEU A 17 10.60 3.37 0.96
CA LEU A 17 11.39 4.57 1.28
C LEU A 17 12.79 4.22 1.80
N ARG A 18 12.90 3.20 2.66
CA ARG A 18 14.19 2.71 3.20
C ARG A 18 15.11 2.18 2.11
N ARG A 19 14.56 1.66 1.01
CA ARG A 19 15.31 1.18 -0.16
C ARG A 19 15.67 2.30 -1.14
N GLY A 20 15.38 3.55 -0.82
CA GLY A 20 15.65 4.72 -1.68
C GLY A 20 14.55 4.98 -2.72
N GLY A 21 13.38 4.36 -2.59
CA GLY A 21 12.23 4.62 -3.45
C GLY A 21 11.63 6.00 -3.20
N SER A 22 10.94 6.53 -4.21
CA SER A 22 10.26 7.81 -4.11
C SER A 22 8.98 7.72 -3.26
N ALA A 23 8.43 8.87 -2.88
CA ALA A 23 7.13 8.93 -2.22
C ALA A 23 6.01 8.28 -3.07
N VAL A 24 6.13 8.36 -4.41
CA VAL A 24 5.18 7.73 -5.34
C VAL A 24 5.30 6.21 -5.28
N ASP A 25 6.52 5.66 -5.28
CA ASP A 25 6.74 4.21 -5.17
C ASP A 25 6.19 3.67 -3.84
N ALA A 26 6.40 4.42 -2.76
CA ALA A 26 5.87 4.07 -1.44
C ALA A 26 4.33 4.08 -1.44
N ALA A 27 3.69 5.04 -2.11
CA ALA A 27 2.24 5.09 -2.25
C ALA A 27 1.70 3.90 -3.05
N VAL A 28 2.37 3.50 -4.13
CA VAL A 28 2.00 2.31 -4.93
C VAL A 28 2.06 1.05 -4.09
N ALA A 29 3.14 0.86 -3.31
CA ALA A 29 3.26 -0.31 -2.43
C ALA A 29 2.18 -0.33 -1.33
N VAL A 30 1.87 0.82 -0.72
CA VAL A 30 0.77 0.95 0.25
C VAL A 30 -0.55 0.52 -0.38
N GLN A 31 -0.89 1.03 -1.56
CA GLN A 31 -2.14 0.71 -2.25
C GLN A 31 -2.21 -0.76 -2.67
N ALA A 32 -1.11 -1.34 -3.14
CA ALA A 32 -1.06 -2.76 -3.50
C ALA A 32 -1.33 -3.67 -2.29
N VAL A 33 -0.75 -3.35 -1.13
CA VAL A 33 -1.00 -4.10 0.11
C VAL A 33 -2.42 -3.91 0.61
N LEU A 34 -2.93 -2.67 0.63
CA LEU A 34 -4.33 -2.41 1.01
C LEU A 34 -5.33 -3.14 0.12
N GLY A 35 -5.08 -3.24 -1.19
CA GLY A 35 -5.91 -4.03 -2.10
C GLY A 35 -5.97 -5.52 -1.74
N LEU A 36 -4.92 -6.06 -1.12
CA LEU A 36 -4.85 -7.46 -0.69
C LEU A 36 -5.47 -7.68 0.69
N VAL A 37 -5.18 -6.80 1.65
CA VAL A 37 -5.53 -7.01 3.07
C VAL A 37 -6.83 -6.30 3.48
N GLU A 38 -7.27 -5.30 2.72
CA GLU A 38 -8.54 -4.57 2.90
C GLU A 38 -9.38 -4.51 1.61
N PRO A 39 -9.79 -5.68 1.07
CA PRO A 39 -10.59 -5.73 -0.16
C PRO A 39 -11.99 -5.11 0.00
N GLN A 40 -12.49 -4.99 1.24
CA GLN A 40 -13.83 -4.47 1.53
C GLN A 40 -13.90 -2.93 1.61
N SER A 41 -12.77 -2.24 1.82
CA SER A 41 -12.71 -0.78 1.94
C SER A 41 -12.09 -0.09 0.72
N SER A 42 -11.45 -0.87 -0.16
CA SER A 42 -10.80 -0.36 -1.36
C SER A 42 -11.74 -0.57 -2.54
N GLY A 43 -12.43 0.48 -3.01
CA GLY A 43 -13.28 0.45 -4.21
C GLY A 43 -12.57 0.09 -5.53
N LEU A 44 -11.40 -0.55 -5.47
CA LEU A 44 -10.56 -1.00 -6.58
C LEU A 44 -10.05 -2.46 -6.39
N GLY A 45 -10.64 -3.22 -5.46
CA GLY A 45 -10.21 -4.58 -5.11
C GLY A 45 -10.90 -5.74 -5.86
N ALA A 46 -11.70 -5.47 -6.89
CA ALA A 46 -12.12 -6.53 -7.80
C ALA A 46 -11.00 -6.75 -8.83
N ALA A 47 -10.27 -7.85 -8.70
CA ALA A 47 -9.43 -8.39 -9.78
C ALA A 47 -10.24 -8.42 -11.11
N PRO A 48 -9.59 -8.29 -12.28
CA PRO A 48 -10.30 -8.36 -13.56
C PRO A 48 -10.91 -9.75 -13.74
N SER A 49 -12.22 -9.85 -13.50
CA SER A 49 -13.11 -10.81 -14.12
C SER A 49 -13.75 -10.18 -15.34
#